data_AF-A0A6B3CAD2-F1
#
_entry.id   AF-A0A6B3CAD2-F1
#
_cell.length_a   1.000
_cell.length_b   1.000
_cell.length_c   1.000
_cell.angle_alpha   90.00
_cell.angle_beta   90.00
_cell.angle_gamma   90.00
#
_symmetry.space_group_name_H-M   'P 1'
#
loop_
_entity.id
_entity.type
_entity.pdbx_description
1 polymer ?
#
loop_
_entity_poly.entity_id
_entity_poly.type
_entity_poly.pdbx_seq_one_letter_code
_entity_poly.pdbx_strand_id
1 'polypeptide(L)'
;AINGYCGTDVPVGPTLWVEITGSAPAVAHDIALFQDLAQDAGAVRVELATTPDDTARLGPIRHDALYAARALRPGIKGLSTDVCVPLSQLPACIAAIKAEIAHTGLMAPLMGHVGDGNFHLVLLFDPANPAEL
;
A
#
# COMPACT_ATOMS: atom_id res chain seq x y z
N ALA A 1 -3.47 8.82 6.31
CA ALA A 1 -3.66 7.58 7.08
C ALA A 1 -2.35 7.23 7.78
N ILE A 2 -1.42 6.57 7.08
CA ILE A 2 -0.17 6.04 7.63
C ILE A 2 0.62 7.06 8.47
N ASN A 3 1.08 8.18 7.88
CA ASN A 3 1.95 9.13 8.57
C ASN A 3 1.33 9.64 9.89
N GLY A 4 0.03 9.96 9.85
CA GLY A 4 -0.69 10.44 11.03
C GLY A 4 -0.92 9.37 12.10
N TYR A 5 -1.04 8.10 11.71
CA TYR A 5 -1.30 6.99 12.64
C TYR A 5 -0.01 6.45 13.25
N CYS A 6 1.01 6.21 12.41
CA CYS A 6 2.28 5.60 12.82
C CYS A 6 3.33 6.64 13.26
N GLY A 7 3.07 7.94 13.12
CA GLY A 7 4.04 8.99 13.44
C GLY A 7 5.24 9.02 12.49
N THR A 8 5.02 8.65 11.22
CA THR A 8 6.06 8.59 10.18
C THR A 8 5.96 9.76 9.20
N ASP A 9 6.98 9.94 8.38
CA ASP A 9 7.10 11.00 7.38
C ASP A 9 7.34 10.45 5.97
N VAL A 10 6.84 9.24 5.69
CA VAL A 10 7.03 8.61 4.38
C VAL A 10 6.36 9.45 3.28
N PRO A 11 6.94 9.52 2.06
CA PRO A 11 6.34 10.28 0.96
C PRO A 11 4.87 9.89 0.72
N VAL A 12 4.03 10.90 0.52
CA VAL A 12 2.62 10.67 0.20
C VAL A 12 2.50 10.34 -1.28
N GLY A 13 2.19 9.08 -1.58
CA GLY A 13 2.00 8.58 -2.94
C GLY A 13 1.86 7.06 -2.96
N PRO A 14 1.76 6.45 -4.15
CA PRO A 14 1.93 5.01 -4.30
C PRO A 14 3.31 4.59 -3.77
N THR A 15 3.34 3.63 -2.86
CA THR A 15 4.56 3.14 -2.22
C THR A 15 4.64 1.63 -2.39
N LEU A 16 5.80 1.15 -2.85
CA LEU A 16 6.11 -0.27 -2.96
C LEU A 16 7.19 -0.62 -1.94
N TRP A 17 7.00 -1.73 -1.23
CA TRP A 17 8.02 -2.34 -0.39
C TRP A 17 8.40 -3.70 -0.95
N VAL A 18 9.70 -3.96 -1.00
CA VAL A 18 10.27 -5.19 -1.51
C VAL A 18 11.29 -5.69 -0.50
N GLU A 19 11.16 -6.96 -0.13
CA GLU A 19 12.15 -7.67 0.68
C GLU A 19 12.96 -8.58 -0.25
N ILE A 20 14.28 -8.43 -0.24
CA ILE A 20 15.21 -9.23 -1.05
C ILE A 20 16.03 -10.08 -0.09
N THR A 21 15.98 -11.40 -0.28
CA THR A 21 16.69 -12.36 0.57
C THR A 21 17.53 -13.31 -0.28
N GLY A 22 18.71 -13.67 0.21
CA GLY A 22 19.65 -14.51 -0.54
C GLY A 22 21.04 -14.48 0.06
N SER A 23 22.03 -14.94 -0.70
CA SER A 23 23.43 -14.75 -0.34
C SER A 23 23.82 -13.27 -0.42
N ALA A 24 24.80 -12.84 0.38
CA ALA A 24 25.29 -11.45 0.34
C ALA A 24 25.58 -10.92 -1.09
N PRO A 25 26.29 -11.66 -1.97
CA PRO A 25 26.52 -11.18 -3.34
C PRO A 25 25.24 -11.13 -4.19
N ALA A 26 24.29 -12.04 -4.00
CA ALA A 26 23.02 -12.02 -4.74
C ALA A 26 22.16 -10.83 -4.31
N VAL A 27 22.00 -10.61 -3.01
CA VAL A 27 21.24 -9.48 -2.47
C VAL A 27 21.84 -8.14 -2.93
N ALA A 28 23.16 -8.01 -2.91
CA ALA A 28 23.82 -6.79 -3.40
C ALA A 28 23.56 -6.54 -4.90
N HIS A 29 23.58 -7.59 -5.72
CA HIS A 29 23.27 -7.51 -7.14
C HIS A 29 21.81 -7.13 -7.39
N ASP A 30 20.87 -7.82 -6.75
CA ASP A 30 19.43 -7.64 -6.95
C ASP A 30 18.96 -6.27 -6.45
N ILE A 31 19.54 -5.77 -5.34
CA ILE A 31 19.30 -4.40 -4.87
C ILE A 31 19.70 -3.38 -5.93
N ALA A 32 20.92 -3.50 -6.49
CA ALA A 32 21.40 -2.56 -7.51
C ALA A 32 20.49 -2.58 -8.75
N LEU A 33 20.15 -3.77 -9.24
CA LEU A 33 19.23 -3.94 -10.36
C LEU A 33 17.85 -3.34 -10.07
N PHE A 34 17.30 -3.57 -8.89
CA PHE A 34 15.99 -3.04 -8.51
C PHE A 34 16.00 -1.51 -8.43
N GLN A 35 17.07 -0.91 -7.91
CA GLN A 35 17.20 0.55 -7.84
C GLN A 35 17.20 1.19 -9.23
N ASP A 36 17.94 0.61 -10.19
CA ASP A 36 17.97 1.07 -11.58
C ASP A 36 16.57 0.97 -12.22
N LEU A 37 15.91 -0.18 -12.08
CA LEU A 37 14.54 -0.39 -12.59
C LEU A 37 13.52 0.57 -11.96
N ALA A 38 13.63 0.84 -10.66
CA ALA A 38 12.74 1.77 -9.97
C ALA A 38 12.92 3.20 -10.47
N GLN A 39 14.17 3.63 -10.70
CA GLN A 39 14.48 4.95 -11.27
C GLN A 39 13.94 5.08 -12.69
N ASP A 40 14.16 4.08 -13.55
CA ASP A 40 13.64 4.02 -14.92
C ASP A 40 12.10 4.05 -14.96
N ALA A 41 11.46 3.45 -13.96
CA ALA A 41 10.01 3.47 -13.78
C ALA A 41 9.46 4.80 -13.18
N GLY A 42 10.34 5.77 -12.87
CA GLY A 42 9.95 7.09 -12.38
C GLY A 42 9.75 7.17 -10.86
N ALA A 43 10.38 6.29 -10.08
CA ALA A 43 10.35 6.37 -8.63
C ALA A 43 10.92 7.71 -8.14
N VAL A 44 10.16 8.42 -7.31
CA VAL A 44 10.56 9.73 -6.76
C VAL A 44 11.50 9.61 -5.56
N ARG A 45 11.54 8.44 -4.91
CA ARG A 45 12.40 8.12 -3.76
C ARG A 45 12.59 6.61 -3.70
N VAL A 46 13.85 6.17 -3.55
CA VAL A 46 14.21 4.77 -3.31
C VAL A 46 15.05 4.72 -2.05
N GLU A 47 14.56 3.99 -1.04
CA GLU A 47 15.23 3.82 0.26
C GLU A 47 15.59 2.35 0.46
N LEU A 48 16.76 2.11 1.03
CA LEU A 48 17.18 0.78 1.45
C LEU A 48 17.04 0.64 2.97
N ALA A 49 16.46 -0.46 3.41
CA ALA A 49 16.45 -0.88 4.80
C ALA A 49 17.37 -2.09 4.94
N THR A 50 18.55 -1.89 5.52
CA THR A 50 19.58 -2.95 5.62
C THR A 50 19.94 -3.29 7.06
N THR A 51 19.50 -2.47 8.01
CA THR A 51 19.69 -2.71 9.45
C THR A 51 18.39 -3.20 10.11
N PRO A 52 18.49 -3.90 11.25
CA PRO A 52 17.32 -4.26 12.04
C PRO A 52 16.46 -3.04 12.44
N ASP A 53 17.10 -1.89 12.71
CA ASP A 53 16.41 -0.65 13.07
C ASP A 53 15.61 -0.08 11.89
N ASP A 54 16.14 -0.16 10.65
CA ASP A 54 15.41 0.25 9.45
C ASP A 54 14.15 -0.61 9.25
N THR A 55 14.29 -1.93 9.40
CA THR A 55 13.16 -2.87 9.28
C THR A 55 12.14 -2.65 10.39
N ALA A 56 12.59 -2.39 11.62
CA ALA A 56 11.72 -2.08 12.75
C ALA A 56 10.91 -0.79 12.54
N ARG A 57 11.43 0.19 11.78
CA ARG A 57 10.69 1.40 11.39
C ARG A 57 9.58 1.11 10.38
N LEU A 58 9.78 0.14 9.48
CA LEU A 58 8.83 -0.19 8.41
C LEU A 58 7.74 -1.19 8.83
N GLY A 59 8.06 -2.09 9.75
CA GLY A 59 7.15 -3.13 10.25
C GLY A 59 5.79 -2.61 10.73
N PRO A 60 5.74 -1.60 11.63
CA PRO A 60 4.49 -1.02 12.12
C PRO A 60 3.64 -0.46 10.98
N ILE A 61 4.26 0.13 9.96
CA ILE A 61 3.53 0.70 8.82
C ILE A 61 2.75 -0.38 8.07
N ARG A 62 3.38 -1.54 7.83
CA ARG A 62 2.74 -2.69 7.19
C ARG A 62 1.62 -3.27 8.04
N HIS A 63 1.90 -3.50 9.32
CA HIS A 63 0.96 -4.12 10.24
C HIS A 63 -0.27 -3.22 10.48
N ASP A 64 -0.04 -1.92 10.63
CA ASP A 64 -1.06 -0.96 11.04
C ASP A 64 -1.84 -0.35 9.90
N ALA A 65 -1.58 -0.72 8.64
CA ALA A 65 -2.22 -0.12 7.47
C ALA A 65 -3.76 -0.13 7.56
N LEU A 66 -4.36 -1.23 8.03
CA LEU A 66 -5.80 -1.34 8.25
C LEU A 66 -6.30 -0.39 9.36
N TYR A 67 -5.59 -0.31 10.47
CA TYR A 67 -5.98 0.56 11.58
C TYR A 67 -5.82 2.04 11.21
N ALA A 68 -4.74 2.38 10.53
CA ALA A 68 -4.48 3.70 9.98
C ALA A 68 -5.53 4.11 8.94
N ALA A 69 -6.01 3.16 8.12
CA ALA A 69 -7.13 3.39 7.20
C ALA A 69 -8.41 3.72 7.98
N ARG A 70 -8.78 2.92 8.98
CA ARG A 70 -9.97 3.16 9.82
C ARG A 70 -9.89 4.46 10.61
N ALA A 71 -8.69 4.87 11.03
CA ALA A 71 -8.46 6.12 11.73
C ALA A 71 -8.72 7.38 10.88
N LEU A 72 -8.86 7.26 9.55
CA LEU A 72 -9.24 8.39 8.68
C LEU A 72 -10.64 8.94 8.97
N ARG A 73 -11.57 8.09 9.41
CA ARG A 73 -12.90 8.48 9.88
C ARG A 73 -13.22 7.71 11.17
N PRO A 74 -12.87 8.26 12.34
CA PRO A 74 -13.20 7.63 13.61
C PRO A 74 -14.71 7.47 13.81
N GLY A 75 -15.14 6.33 14.37
CA GLY A 75 -16.54 6.09 14.73
C GLY A 75 -17.40 5.43 13.65
N ILE A 76 -16.93 5.32 12.41
CA ILE A 76 -17.66 4.66 11.32
C ILE A 76 -17.20 3.21 11.08
N LYS A 77 -17.84 2.52 10.12
CA LYS A 77 -17.52 1.14 9.76
C LYS A 77 -16.51 1.11 8.60
N GLY A 78 -15.77 0.00 8.54
CA GLY A 78 -14.86 -0.31 7.45
C GLY A 78 -15.15 -1.73 6.96
N LEU A 79 -15.34 -1.89 5.65
CA LEU A 79 -15.46 -3.19 4.99
C LEU A 79 -14.14 -3.47 4.24
N SER A 80 -13.43 -4.51 4.66
CA SER A 80 -12.25 -4.98 3.93
C SER A 80 -12.69 -5.86 2.78
N THR A 81 -12.23 -5.54 1.57
CA THR A 81 -12.39 -6.39 0.39
C THR A 81 -11.16 -7.28 0.21
N ASP A 82 -11.25 -8.28 -0.65
CA ASP A 82 -10.13 -9.13 -1.06
C ASP A 82 -10.28 -9.45 -2.55
N VAL A 83 -9.31 -9.03 -3.35
CA VAL A 83 -9.31 -9.17 -4.81
C VAL A 83 -7.99 -9.77 -5.24
N CYS A 84 -8.04 -10.79 -6.10
CA CYS A 84 -6.87 -11.38 -6.74
C CYS A 84 -7.11 -11.47 -8.25
N VAL A 85 -6.18 -10.92 -9.03
CA VAL A 85 -6.22 -10.92 -10.50
C VAL A 85 -4.84 -11.28 -11.04
N PRO A 86 -4.71 -11.75 -12.30
CA PRO A 86 -3.41 -11.92 -12.92
C PRO A 86 -2.59 -10.61 -12.84
N LEU A 87 -1.29 -10.71 -12.53
CA LEU A 87 -0.44 -9.55 -12.32
C LEU A 87 -0.47 -8.55 -13.49
N SER A 88 -0.56 -9.06 -14.73
CA SER A 88 -0.70 -8.24 -15.94
C SER A 88 -2.00 -7.43 -16.01
N GLN A 89 -3.04 -7.83 -15.28
CA GLN A 89 -4.33 -7.15 -15.21
C GLN A 89 -4.46 -6.26 -13.97
N LEU A 90 -3.58 -6.40 -12.98
CA LEU A 90 -3.62 -5.66 -11.71
C LEU A 90 -3.67 -4.13 -11.92
N PRO A 91 -2.82 -3.50 -12.76
CA PRO A 91 -2.86 -2.05 -12.94
C PRO A 91 -4.19 -1.55 -13.51
N ALA A 92 -4.73 -2.26 -14.52
CA ALA A 92 -6.01 -1.91 -15.15
C ALA A 92 -7.17 -2.08 -14.17
N CYS A 93 -7.15 -3.16 -13.38
CA CYS A 93 -8.16 -3.42 -12.35
C CYS A 93 -8.18 -2.32 -11.28
N ILE A 94 -7.00 -1.95 -10.74
CA ILE A 94 -6.89 -0.86 -9.75
C ILE A 94 -7.34 0.48 -10.35
N ALA A 95 -6.99 0.77 -11.60
CA ALA A 95 -7.39 2.00 -12.27
C ALA A 95 -8.93 2.10 -12.42
N ALA A 96 -9.58 1.02 -12.85
CA ALA A 96 -11.04 0.96 -12.96
C ALA A 96 -11.71 1.13 -11.59
N ILE A 97 -11.24 0.41 -10.57
CA ILE A 97 -11.78 0.51 -9.21
C ILE A 97 -11.64 1.93 -8.65
N LYS A 98 -10.49 2.58 -8.86
CA LYS A 98 -10.28 3.98 -8.44
C LYS A 98 -11.24 4.95 -9.12
N ALA A 99 -11.54 4.73 -10.40
CA ALA A 99 -12.52 5.55 -11.13
C ALA A 99 -13.92 5.40 -10.54
N GLU A 100 -14.36 4.16 -10.26
CA GLU A 100 -15.66 3.90 -9.63
C GLU A 100 -15.77 4.51 -8.23
N ILE A 101 -14.74 4.38 -7.39
CA ILE A 101 -14.72 4.97 -6.04
C ILE A 101 -14.84 6.50 -6.09
N ALA A 102 -14.24 7.14 -7.09
CA ALA A 102 -14.34 8.59 -7.24
C ALA A 102 -15.79 9.05 -7.46
N HIS A 103 -16.67 8.18 -7.97
CA HIS A 103 -18.09 8.46 -8.16
C HIS A 103 -18.96 8.20 -6.92
N THR A 104 -18.49 7.39 -5.96
CA THR A 104 -19.28 7.05 -4.76
C THR A 104 -19.10 8.06 -3.62
N GLY A 105 -18.01 8.83 -3.63
CA GLY A 105 -17.64 9.71 -2.51
C GLY A 105 -17.13 8.97 -1.26
N LEU A 106 -17.02 7.64 -1.32
CA LEU A 106 -16.49 6.83 -0.23
C LEU A 106 -14.96 6.94 -0.17
N MET A 107 -14.42 6.86 1.04
CA MET A 107 -12.98 6.65 1.21
C MET A 107 -12.66 5.17 1.21
N ALA A 108 -11.73 4.78 0.35
CA ALA A 108 -11.33 3.39 0.16
C ALA A 108 -9.80 3.27 0.06
N PRO A 109 -9.06 3.36 1.19
CA PRO A 109 -7.62 3.08 1.18
C PRO A 109 -7.34 1.70 0.56
N LEU A 110 -6.25 1.61 -0.20
CA LEU A 110 -5.83 0.41 -0.92
C LEU A 110 -4.46 -0.06 -0.44
N MET A 111 -4.34 -1.36 -0.17
CA MET A 111 -3.11 -2.03 0.24
C MET A 111 -3.12 -3.45 -0.31
N GLY A 112 -1.96 -4.04 -0.57
CA GLY A 112 -1.92 -5.38 -1.13
C GLY A 112 -0.53 -5.97 -1.23
N HIS A 113 -0.50 -7.28 -1.43
CA HIS A 113 0.71 -8.03 -1.75
C HIS A 113 0.85 -8.06 -3.28
N VAL A 114 1.04 -6.88 -3.88
CA VAL A 114 0.87 -6.69 -5.33
C VAL A 114 1.78 -7.56 -6.22
N GLY A 115 2.82 -8.17 -5.66
CA GLY A 115 3.70 -9.10 -6.39
C GLY A 115 3.01 -10.39 -6.84
N ASP A 116 1.91 -10.80 -6.21
CA ASP A 116 1.13 -11.99 -6.60
C ASP A 116 -0.25 -11.64 -7.20
N GLY A 117 -0.55 -10.35 -7.36
CA GLY A 117 -1.83 -9.87 -7.89
C GLY A 117 -2.94 -9.68 -6.86
N ASN A 118 -2.66 -9.88 -5.56
CA ASN A 118 -3.63 -9.70 -4.48
C ASN A 118 -3.61 -8.28 -3.87
N PHE A 119 -4.80 -7.72 -3.66
CA PHE A 119 -4.99 -6.44 -2.99
C PHE A 119 -6.35 -6.32 -2.30
N HIS A 120 -6.42 -5.39 -1.37
CA HIS A 120 -7.56 -5.10 -0.52
C HIS A 120 -7.90 -3.61 -0.59
N LEU A 121 -9.19 -3.32 -0.52
CA LEU A 121 -9.70 -1.99 -0.22
C LEU A 121 -10.36 -2.02 1.15
N VAL A 122 -10.22 -0.92 1.90
CA VAL A 122 -10.96 -0.71 3.13
C VAL A 122 -12.03 0.34 2.87
N LEU A 123 -13.23 -0.09 2.48
CA LEU A 123 -14.35 0.81 2.22
C LEU A 123 -14.86 1.39 3.54
N LEU A 124 -14.67 2.68 3.74
CA LEU A 124 -15.08 3.41 4.93
C LEU A 124 -16.46 4.05 4.71
N PHE A 125 -17.46 3.58 5.45
CA PHE A 125 -18.84 4.04 5.34
C PHE A 125 -19.50 4.25 6.71
N ASP A 126 -20.36 5.25 6.80
CA ASP A 126 -21.26 5.48 7.93
C ASP A 126 -22.58 4.72 7.73
N PRO A 127 -22.88 3.69 8.54
CA PRO A 127 -24.12 2.93 8.42
C PRO A 127 -25.38 3.76 8.74
N ALA A 128 -25.24 4.94 9.35
CA ALA A 128 -26.35 5.86 9.59
C ALA A 128 -26.63 6.78 8.38
N ASN A 129 -25.77 6.79 7.36
CA ASN A 129 -25.94 7.57 6.15
C ASN A 129 -26.42 6.68 4.98
N PRO A 130 -27.71 6.75 4.58
CA PRO A 130 -28.24 5.93 3.48
C PRO A 130 -27.57 6.14 2.12
N ALA A 131 -26.88 7.26 1.91
CA ALA A 131 -26.15 7.51 0.68
C ALA A 131 -24.80 6.76 0.62
N GLU A 132 -24.33 6.22 1.76
CA GLU A 132 -23.08 5.45 1.87
C GLU A 132 -23.32 3.92 1.91
N LEU A 133 -24.57 3.48 1.75
CA LEU A 133 -25.01 2.07 1.73
C LEU A 133 -25.39 1.63 0.31
#